data_AF-A0A938AT07-F1
#
_entry.id   AF-A0A938AT07-F1
#
_cell.length_a   1.000
_cell.length_b   1.000
_cell.length_c   1.000
_cell.angle_alpha   90.00
_cell.angle_beta   90.00
_cell.angle_gamma   90.00
#
_symmetry.space_group_name_H-M   'P 1'
#
loop_
_entity.id
_entity.type
_entity.pdbx_description
1 polymer ?
#
loop_
_entity_poly.entity_id
_entity_poly.type
_entity_poly.pdbx_seq_one_letter_code
_entity_poly.pdbx_strand_id
1 'polypeptide(L)'
;SGYMSAALEWTVGIAIPPSPTPLPRTATPTATPTVSVTPTVTPTATATPTPTPLPQIQNGGFETGNFTGWSIGGVFSPTVVMYPKHSGEYSALLGANRGPEPAGDSWIYQTIHIPTVVNTATLTFYYWPFTDDRLPFDWQEAQIRDLEGNRLAQIFRLCTTTADWVPVNFDLTPFKGQTIQIWFNAHGDGWFDRTYMYLDDVWVSFSLP
;
A
#
# COMPACT_ATOMS: atom_id res chain seq x y z
N SER A 1 -12.03 -137.53 51.05
CA SER A 1 -11.98 -137.28 49.59
C SER A 1 -12.69 -135.96 49.34
N GLY A 2 -12.06 -135.03 48.61
CA GLY A 2 -12.67 -133.77 48.17
C GLY A 2 -11.95 -132.51 48.64
N TYR A 3 -10.98 -132.05 47.85
CA TYR A 3 -10.42 -130.70 47.91
C TYR A 3 -11.36 -129.71 47.20
N MET A 4 -11.53 -128.51 47.74
CA MET A 4 -11.86 -127.29 46.98
C MET A 4 -11.15 -126.10 47.64
N SER A 5 -10.44 -125.33 46.80
CA SER A 5 -9.65 -124.14 47.14
C SER A 5 -10.51 -122.88 46.98
N ALA A 6 -10.29 -121.88 47.83
CA ALA A 6 -10.76 -120.51 47.60
C ALA A 6 -9.78 -119.48 48.20
N ALA A 7 -9.56 -118.42 47.43
CA ALA A 7 -8.42 -117.51 47.46
C ALA A 7 -8.45 -116.44 48.56
N LEU A 8 -7.26 -115.93 48.91
CA LEU A 8 -7.04 -114.76 49.75
C LEU A 8 -7.19 -113.46 48.92
N GLU A 9 -7.90 -112.48 49.47
CA GLU A 9 -7.76 -111.07 49.09
C GLU A 9 -7.40 -110.22 50.32
N TRP A 10 -6.34 -109.43 50.18
CA TRP A 10 -5.80 -108.51 51.19
C TRP A 10 -6.31 -107.10 50.90
N THR A 11 -6.98 -106.45 51.86
CA THR A 11 -7.31 -105.03 51.78
C THR A 11 -6.30 -104.21 52.61
N VAL A 12 -5.53 -103.35 51.94
CA VAL A 12 -4.62 -102.37 52.56
C VAL A 12 -5.34 -101.03 52.67
N GLY A 13 -5.52 -100.53 53.89
CA GLY A 13 -6.06 -99.19 54.15
C GLY A 13 -4.96 -98.12 54.01
N ILE A 14 -5.17 -97.15 53.12
CA ILE A 14 -4.29 -96.00 52.93
C ILE A 14 -4.89 -94.79 53.67
N ALA A 15 -4.12 -94.21 54.59
CA ALA A 15 -4.47 -92.97 55.30
C ALA A 15 -4.15 -91.74 54.42
N ILE A 16 -5.07 -90.76 54.38
CA ILE A 16 -4.94 -89.52 53.60
C ILE A 16 -4.40 -88.39 54.52
N PRO A 17 -3.36 -87.63 54.13
CA PRO A 17 -2.87 -86.49 54.91
C PRO A 17 -3.75 -85.22 54.77
N PRO A 18 -3.70 -84.29 55.73
CA PRO A 18 -4.57 -83.10 55.75
C PRO A 18 -4.18 -82.03 54.72
N SER A 19 -5.20 -81.25 54.33
CA SER A 19 -5.17 -80.18 53.31
C SER A 19 -4.45 -78.89 53.80
N PRO A 20 -3.67 -78.20 52.95
CA PRO A 20 -2.99 -76.97 53.33
C PRO A 20 -3.90 -75.72 53.28
N THR A 21 -3.79 -74.87 54.31
CA THR A 21 -4.50 -73.60 54.48
C THR A 21 -4.01 -72.51 53.48
N PRO A 22 -4.89 -71.72 52.83
CA PRO A 22 -4.46 -70.67 51.89
C PRO A 22 -3.93 -69.40 52.61
N LEU A 23 -2.92 -68.77 52.01
CA LEU A 23 -2.29 -67.52 52.46
C LEU A 23 -3.09 -66.26 52.04
N PRO A 24 -2.98 -65.12 52.75
CA PRO A 24 -3.68 -63.89 52.39
C PRO A 24 -3.07 -63.18 51.18
N ARG A 25 -3.92 -62.57 50.32
CA ARG A 25 -3.50 -61.75 49.18
C ARG A 25 -3.30 -60.29 49.59
N THR A 26 -2.14 -59.72 49.24
CA THR A 26 -1.79 -58.31 49.43
C THR A 26 -2.47 -57.43 48.36
N ALA A 27 -3.11 -56.33 48.76
CA ALA A 27 -3.71 -55.37 47.83
C ALA A 27 -2.63 -54.47 47.20
N THR A 28 -2.72 -54.26 45.88
CA THR A 28 -1.83 -53.39 45.10
C THR A 28 -2.33 -51.93 45.15
N PRO A 29 -1.48 -50.92 45.42
CA PRO A 29 -1.91 -49.52 45.45
C PRO A 29 -2.26 -49.02 44.04
N THR A 30 -3.39 -48.33 43.91
CA THR A 30 -3.85 -47.68 42.67
C THR A 30 -3.24 -46.27 42.57
N ALA A 31 -2.69 -45.92 41.41
CA ALA A 31 -2.10 -44.60 41.16
C ALA A 31 -3.18 -43.50 41.07
N THR A 32 -2.97 -42.38 41.75
CA THR A 32 -3.82 -41.18 41.71
C THR A 32 -3.52 -40.37 40.44
N PRO A 33 -4.52 -39.91 39.67
CA PRO A 33 -4.28 -39.09 38.48
C PRO A 33 -3.83 -37.67 38.86
N THR A 34 -2.70 -37.22 38.31
CA THR A 34 -2.20 -35.84 38.46
C THR A 34 -2.79 -34.97 37.36
N VAL A 35 -3.44 -33.85 37.71
CA VAL A 35 -3.95 -32.88 36.74
C VAL A 35 -2.78 -32.04 36.22
N SER A 36 -2.49 -32.13 34.92
CA SER A 36 -1.46 -31.32 34.26
C SER A 36 -2.08 -30.04 33.71
N VAL A 37 -1.66 -28.87 34.21
CA VAL A 37 -2.03 -27.57 33.66
C VAL A 37 -1.07 -27.21 32.52
N THR A 38 -1.59 -27.15 31.29
CA THR A 38 -0.82 -26.70 30.12
C THR A 38 -0.77 -25.17 30.11
N PRO A 39 0.42 -24.52 30.07
CA PRO A 39 0.50 -23.08 29.93
C PRO A 39 -0.04 -22.66 28.55
N THR A 40 -1.01 -21.74 28.54
CA THR A 40 -1.52 -21.13 27.31
C THR A 40 -0.48 -20.13 26.80
N VAL A 41 0.07 -20.37 25.61
CA VAL A 41 0.93 -19.41 24.93
C VAL A 41 0.08 -18.20 24.51
N THR A 42 0.36 -17.03 25.08
CA THR A 42 -0.23 -15.77 24.61
C THR A 42 0.31 -15.47 23.21
N PRO A 43 -0.53 -15.27 22.18
CA PRO A 43 -0.04 -14.92 20.86
C PRO A 43 0.68 -13.56 20.93
N THR A 44 1.96 -13.55 20.57
CA THR A 44 2.73 -12.32 20.37
C THR A 44 2.10 -11.54 19.23
N ALA A 45 1.74 -10.27 19.45
CA ALA A 45 1.23 -9.40 18.40
C ALA A 45 2.21 -9.39 17.22
N THR A 46 1.75 -9.84 16.06
CA THR A 46 2.54 -9.78 14.82
C THR A 46 2.73 -8.30 14.47
N ALA A 47 3.98 -7.86 14.35
CA ALA A 47 4.27 -6.52 13.85
C ALA A 47 3.60 -6.38 12.47
N THR A 48 2.65 -5.45 12.35
CA THR A 48 2.07 -5.11 11.05
C THR A 48 3.19 -4.51 10.20
N PRO A 49 3.40 -4.97 8.95
CA PRO A 49 4.44 -4.38 8.12
C PRO A 49 4.14 -2.89 7.95
N THR A 50 5.08 -2.04 8.34
CA THR A 50 5.01 -0.62 8.00
C THR A 50 5.00 -0.54 6.47
N PRO A 51 3.92 -0.06 5.82
CA PRO A 51 3.89 0.01 4.37
C PRO A 51 5.05 0.90 3.94
N THR A 52 5.97 0.34 3.15
CA THR A 52 6.97 1.12 2.44
C THR A 52 6.21 2.11 1.57
N PRO A 53 6.39 3.43 1.72
CA PRO A 53 5.71 4.38 0.86
C PRO A 53 6.18 4.14 -0.57
N LEU A 54 5.34 3.47 -1.37
CA LEU A 54 5.50 3.43 -2.81
C LEU A 54 5.58 4.87 -3.33
N PRO A 55 6.39 5.18 -4.36
CA PRO A 55 6.29 6.46 -5.03
C PRO A 55 4.83 6.64 -5.47
N GLN A 56 4.14 7.60 -4.84
CA GLN A 56 2.72 7.84 -5.14
C GLN A 56 2.56 8.44 -6.53
N ILE A 57 3.56 9.22 -6.97
CA ILE A 57 3.63 9.75 -8.32
C ILE A 57 4.48 8.81 -9.18
N GLN A 58 3.83 8.14 -10.12
CA GLN A 58 4.48 7.40 -11.18
C GLN A 58 4.99 8.37 -12.24
N ASN A 59 6.24 8.16 -12.70
CA ASN A 59 6.83 8.92 -13.80
C ASN A 59 6.73 10.45 -13.57
N GLY A 60 7.03 10.90 -12.35
CA GLY A 60 6.92 12.31 -11.94
C GLY A 60 7.87 13.26 -12.64
N GLY A 61 9.02 12.76 -13.10
CA GLY A 61 9.97 13.48 -13.96
C GLY A 61 9.85 13.14 -15.45
N PHE A 62 8.79 12.44 -15.88
CA PHE A 62 8.51 12.17 -17.30
C PHE A 62 9.57 11.35 -18.08
N GLU A 63 10.51 10.72 -17.36
CA GLU A 63 11.67 9.97 -17.89
C GLU A 63 11.35 8.76 -18.76
N THR A 64 10.08 8.34 -18.82
CA THR A 64 9.64 7.33 -19.81
C THR A 64 9.52 7.89 -21.24
N GLY A 65 9.74 9.20 -21.43
CA GLY A 65 9.59 9.89 -22.71
C GLY A 65 8.13 10.07 -23.15
N ASN A 66 7.18 9.79 -22.26
CA ASN A 66 5.75 9.93 -22.48
C ASN A 66 5.01 10.11 -21.14
N PHE A 67 3.68 10.18 -21.19
CA PHE A 67 2.80 10.38 -20.03
C PHE A 67 2.37 9.07 -19.34
N THR A 68 3.18 8.00 -19.36
CA THR A 68 2.86 6.77 -18.62
C THR A 68 2.59 7.09 -17.16
N GLY A 69 1.46 6.63 -16.62
CA GLY A 69 1.01 6.92 -15.25
C GLY A 69 0.20 8.21 -15.11
N TRP A 70 0.13 9.06 -16.13
CA TRP A 70 -0.61 10.32 -16.13
C TRP A 70 -1.85 10.24 -17.03
N SER A 71 -2.94 10.84 -16.57
CA SER A 71 -4.08 11.16 -17.43
C SER A 71 -3.83 12.52 -18.07
N ILE A 72 -4.11 12.65 -19.36
CA ILE A 72 -3.88 13.88 -20.12
C ILE A 72 -5.10 14.24 -20.96
N GLY A 73 -5.24 15.52 -21.29
CA GLY A 73 -6.25 15.98 -22.23
C GLY A 73 -6.29 17.50 -22.33
N GLY A 74 -7.41 18.00 -22.82
CA GLY A 74 -7.61 19.41 -23.14
C GLY A 74 -7.87 19.63 -24.62
N VAL A 75 -8.06 20.89 -25.00
CA VAL A 75 -8.14 21.30 -26.41
C VAL A 75 -6.77 21.16 -27.07
N PHE A 76 -5.71 21.38 -26.31
CA PHE A 76 -4.34 21.21 -26.76
C PHE A 76 -3.69 20.04 -26.02
N SER A 77 -3.13 19.10 -26.78
CA SER A 77 -2.49 17.93 -26.18
C SER A 77 -1.16 18.33 -25.55
N PRO A 78 -0.93 18.02 -24.25
CA PRO A 78 0.38 18.20 -23.66
C PRO A 78 1.40 17.25 -24.30
N THR A 79 2.67 17.59 -24.20
CA THR A 79 3.78 16.82 -24.81
C THR A 79 4.90 16.60 -23.81
N VAL A 80 5.65 15.52 -23.98
CA VAL A 80 6.91 15.31 -23.25
C VAL A 80 8.06 15.79 -24.14
N VAL A 81 8.95 16.60 -23.59
CA VAL A 81 10.04 17.27 -24.31
C VAL A 81 11.38 17.02 -23.63
N MET A 82 12.48 17.20 -24.37
CA MET A 82 13.85 17.03 -23.85
C MET A 82 14.52 18.32 -23.35
N TYR A 83 13.91 19.46 -23.63
CA TYR A 83 14.38 20.78 -23.20
C TYR A 83 13.24 21.83 -23.23
N PRO A 84 13.17 22.73 -22.24
CA PRO A 84 13.91 22.69 -20.98
C PRO A 84 13.47 21.49 -20.12
N LYS A 85 14.36 21.03 -19.26
CA LYS A 85 14.14 20.00 -18.24
C LYS A 85 14.80 20.45 -16.94
N HIS A 86 14.24 20.08 -15.81
CA HIS A 86 14.78 20.43 -14.49
C HIS A 86 15.81 19.39 -14.07
N SER A 87 15.44 18.11 -14.19
CA SER A 87 16.33 16.97 -13.98
C SER A 87 16.19 15.95 -15.11
N GLY A 88 16.92 14.84 -15.03
CA GLY A 88 16.81 13.74 -16.00
C GLY A 88 17.01 14.13 -17.47
N GLU A 89 16.23 13.52 -18.36
CA GLU A 89 16.23 13.75 -19.81
C GLU A 89 14.96 14.39 -20.34
N TYR A 90 13.86 14.40 -19.58
CA TYR A 90 12.56 14.82 -20.07
C TYR A 90 11.84 15.77 -19.09
N SER A 91 10.85 16.49 -19.62
CA SER A 91 9.85 17.23 -18.84
C SER A 91 8.52 17.25 -19.58
N ALA A 92 7.44 17.59 -18.90
CA ALA A 92 6.14 17.82 -19.53
C ALA A 92 6.03 19.28 -20.00
N LEU A 93 5.43 19.49 -21.16
CA LEU A 93 5.00 20.78 -21.68
C LEU A 93 3.47 20.79 -21.77
N LEU A 94 2.85 21.73 -21.06
CA LEU A 94 1.42 22.02 -21.09
C LEU A 94 1.20 23.38 -21.75
N GLY A 95 0.18 23.49 -22.60
CA GLY A 95 -0.10 24.70 -23.38
C GLY A 95 0.74 24.80 -24.64
N ALA A 96 0.68 25.94 -25.33
CA ALA A 96 1.31 26.12 -26.63
C ALA A 96 2.59 26.95 -26.55
N ASN A 97 3.76 26.30 -26.70
CA ASN A 97 5.04 26.99 -26.83
C ASN A 97 5.33 27.51 -28.25
N ARG A 98 4.49 27.15 -29.23
CA ARG A 98 4.52 27.58 -30.63
C ARG A 98 3.07 27.78 -31.09
N GLY A 99 2.81 28.80 -31.89
CA GLY A 99 1.44 29.19 -32.25
C GLY A 99 0.68 28.20 -33.15
N PRO A 100 -0.60 28.48 -33.46
CA PRO A 100 -1.46 29.44 -32.78
C PRO A 100 -1.84 28.93 -31.38
N GLU A 101 -2.20 29.86 -30.51
CA GLU A 101 -2.68 29.54 -29.18
C GLU A 101 -3.97 28.71 -29.22
N PRO A 102 -4.10 27.67 -28.38
CA PRO A 102 -5.37 26.97 -28.21
C PRO A 102 -6.36 27.82 -27.42
N ALA A 103 -7.61 27.89 -27.91
CA ALA A 103 -8.75 28.37 -27.12
C ALA A 103 -9.21 27.26 -26.15
N GLY A 104 -8.51 27.08 -25.05
CA GLY A 104 -8.85 26.13 -24.00
C GLY A 104 -7.66 25.57 -23.25
N ASP A 105 -7.91 24.45 -22.58
CA ASP A 105 -6.97 23.82 -21.66
C ASP A 105 -5.97 22.87 -22.33
N SER A 106 -4.85 22.68 -21.65
CA SER A 106 -3.90 21.58 -21.83
C SER A 106 -3.53 21.08 -20.44
N TRP A 107 -4.08 19.93 -20.03
CA TRP A 107 -3.99 19.45 -18.66
C TRP A 107 -3.42 18.06 -18.54
N ILE A 108 -2.80 17.80 -17.39
CA ILE A 108 -2.43 16.46 -16.92
C ILE A 108 -2.83 16.28 -15.46
N TYR A 109 -3.08 15.04 -15.04
CA TYR A 109 -3.22 14.71 -13.63
C TYR A 109 -2.81 13.28 -13.30
N GLN A 110 -2.51 13.05 -12.02
CA GLN A 110 -2.41 11.71 -11.44
C GLN A 110 -3.24 11.63 -10.18
N THR A 111 -3.96 10.51 -10.03
CA THR A 111 -4.75 10.21 -8.84
C THR A 111 -3.87 9.50 -7.82
N ILE A 112 -3.82 10.03 -6.60
CA ILE A 112 -3.06 9.45 -5.49
C ILE A 112 -3.92 9.26 -4.24
N HIS A 113 -3.53 8.34 -3.38
CA HIS A 113 -4.15 8.16 -2.07
C HIS A 113 -3.23 8.69 -0.98
N ILE A 114 -3.74 9.58 -0.12
CA ILE A 114 -2.99 10.06 1.05
C ILE A 114 -3.29 9.13 2.22
N PRO A 115 -2.32 8.35 2.74
CA PRO A 115 -2.61 7.39 3.79
C PRO A 115 -3.10 8.06 5.08
N THR A 116 -3.98 7.40 5.81
CA THR A 116 -4.52 7.92 7.10
C THR A 116 -3.46 8.04 8.20
N VAL A 117 -2.40 7.22 8.11
CA VAL A 117 -1.37 7.07 9.16
C VAL A 117 -0.25 8.11 9.08
N VAL A 118 -0.17 8.95 8.05
CA VAL A 118 0.94 9.90 7.89
C VAL A 118 0.85 11.04 8.91
N ASN A 119 1.98 11.52 9.43
CA ASN A 119 2.04 12.76 10.22
C ASN A 119 1.92 13.98 9.31
N THR A 120 2.68 13.98 8.21
CA THR A 120 2.65 15.02 7.18
C THR A 120 2.64 14.41 5.79
N ALA A 121 2.05 15.12 4.84
CA ALA A 121 2.14 14.83 3.41
C ALA A 121 2.49 16.12 2.66
N THR A 122 3.51 16.09 1.81
CA THR A 122 3.96 17.26 1.05
C THR A 122 4.08 16.90 -0.41
N LEU A 123 3.38 17.66 -1.26
CA LEU A 123 3.61 17.70 -2.70
C LEU A 123 4.74 18.66 -3.00
N THR A 124 5.68 18.23 -3.83
CA THR A 124 6.69 19.10 -4.42
C THR A 124 6.74 18.89 -5.92
N PHE A 125 6.92 19.97 -6.66
CA PHE A 125 7.16 19.95 -8.10
C PHE A 125 7.90 21.20 -8.55
N TYR A 126 8.43 21.17 -9.76
CA TYR A 126 9.02 22.32 -10.42
C TYR A 126 8.24 22.66 -11.67
N TYR A 127 7.99 23.96 -11.88
CA TYR A 127 7.37 24.43 -13.11
C TYR A 127 8.14 25.62 -13.67
N TRP A 128 8.17 25.74 -14.98
CA TRP A 128 8.72 26.90 -15.69
C TRP A 128 7.60 27.52 -16.55
N PRO A 129 6.94 28.55 -16.04
CA PRO A 129 5.83 29.20 -16.73
C PRO A 129 6.31 30.24 -17.76
N PHE A 130 5.51 30.39 -18.81
CA PHE A 130 5.62 31.47 -19.79
C PHE A 130 4.23 31.91 -20.22
N THR A 131 4.03 33.22 -20.33
CA THR A 131 2.87 33.82 -20.96
C THR A 131 3.27 35.11 -21.70
N ASP A 132 2.65 35.36 -22.85
CA ASP A 132 2.65 36.66 -23.53
C ASP A 132 1.43 37.53 -23.12
N ASP A 133 0.57 37.04 -22.21
CA ASP A 133 -0.71 37.65 -21.85
C ASP A 133 -0.88 37.85 -20.32
N ARG A 134 -2.13 37.97 -19.85
CA ARG A 134 -2.51 38.29 -18.48
C ARG A 134 -3.83 37.65 -18.10
N LEU A 135 -4.06 37.59 -16.79
CA LEU A 135 -5.39 37.25 -16.27
C LEU A 135 -6.45 38.29 -16.75
N PRO A 136 -7.70 37.85 -17.00
CA PRO A 136 -8.22 36.49 -16.84
C PRO A 136 -8.24 35.65 -18.12
N PHE A 137 -7.59 36.09 -19.20
CA PHE A 137 -7.61 35.45 -20.51
C PHE A 137 -6.82 34.14 -20.48
N ASP A 138 -5.57 34.25 -20.03
CA ASP A 138 -4.63 33.13 -19.97
C ASP A 138 -4.13 32.85 -18.56
N TRP A 139 -3.78 31.59 -18.30
CA TRP A 139 -3.15 31.21 -17.04
C TRP A 139 -2.42 29.87 -17.05
N GLN A 140 -1.40 29.76 -16.20
CA GLN A 140 -0.90 28.50 -15.66
C GLN A 140 -1.60 28.18 -14.35
N GLU A 141 -1.85 26.90 -14.09
CA GLU A 141 -2.63 26.49 -12.92
C GLU A 141 -2.23 25.12 -12.38
N ALA A 142 -2.27 25.01 -11.05
CA ALA A 142 -2.19 23.75 -10.33
C ALA A 142 -3.26 23.68 -9.23
N GLN A 143 -3.90 22.52 -9.11
CA GLN A 143 -5.03 22.29 -8.21
C GLN A 143 -4.93 20.91 -7.55
N ILE A 144 -5.59 20.79 -6.40
CA ILE A 144 -6.02 19.51 -5.85
C ILE A 144 -7.50 19.35 -6.17
N ARG A 145 -7.88 18.22 -6.77
CA ARG A 145 -9.28 17.89 -7.12
C ARG A 145 -9.73 16.58 -6.48
N ASP A 146 -11.04 16.42 -6.38
CA ASP A 146 -11.65 15.10 -6.10
C ASP A 146 -11.67 14.23 -7.38
N LEU A 147 -12.28 13.05 -7.30
CA LEU A 147 -12.35 12.12 -8.42
C LEU A 147 -13.35 12.55 -9.51
N GLU A 148 -14.33 13.36 -9.13
CA GLU A 148 -15.33 13.97 -9.99
C GLU A 148 -14.81 15.23 -10.71
N GLY A 149 -13.59 15.67 -10.38
CA GLY A 149 -12.93 16.82 -10.98
C GLY A 149 -13.28 18.16 -10.33
N ASN A 150 -13.99 18.17 -9.20
CA ASN A 150 -14.22 19.40 -8.44
C ASN A 150 -12.93 19.83 -7.74
N ARG A 151 -12.66 21.13 -7.74
CA ARG A 151 -11.51 21.71 -7.06
C ARG A 151 -11.69 21.67 -5.54
N LEU A 152 -10.81 20.93 -4.86
CA LEU A 152 -10.68 20.89 -3.42
C LEU A 152 -9.74 22.00 -2.90
N ALA A 153 -8.66 22.29 -3.64
CA ALA A 153 -7.76 23.39 -3.33
C ALA A 153 -7.12 23.99 -4.60
N GLN A 154 -6.81 25.28 -4.53
CA GLN A 154 -6.00 25.99 -5.52
C GLN A 154 -4.56 26.06 -5.00
N ILE A 155 -3.61 25.44 -5.72
CA ILE A 155 -2.19 25.60 -5.39
C ILE A 155 -1.73 26.96 -5.92
N PHE A 156 -2.00 27.21 -7.20
CA PHE A 156 -1.87 28.53 -7.81
C PHE A 156 -2.75 28.65 -9.06
N ARG A 157 -3.09 29.88 -9.43
CA ARG A 157 -3.58 30.26 -10.76
C ARG A 157 -2.92 31.60 -11.10
N LEU A 158 -1.98 31.57 -12.02
CA LEU A 158 -1.08 32.68 -12.30
C LEU A 158 -0.98 32.90 -13.80
N CYS A 159 -0.56 34.09 -14.19
CA CYS A 159 -0.21 34.41 -15.57
C CYS A 159 1.13 35.11 -15.47
N THR A 160 2.20 34.32 -15.46
CA THR A 160 3.55 34.80 -15.14
C THR A 160 4.58 34.17 -16.06
N THR A 161 5.64 34.93 -16.34
CA THR A 161 6.80 34.44 -17.07
C THR A 161 8.01 34.42 -16.15
N THR A 162 8.71 33.30 -16.12
CA THR A 162 10.01 33.19 -15.46
C THR A 162 11.08 32.83 -16.49
N ALA A 163 12.34 33.04 -16.12
CA ALA A 163 13.48 32.63 -16.93
C ALA A 163 14.10 31.30 -16.45
N ASP A 164 13.49 30.65 -15.46
CA ASP A 164 14.00 29.44 -14.82
C ASP A 164 12.87 28.69 -14.08
N TRP A 165 13.18 27.46 -13.65
CA TRP A 165 12.33 26.59 -12.86
C TRP A 165 12.00 27.19 -11.49
N VAL A 166 10.73 27.09 -11.12
CA VAL A 166 10.21 27.52 -9.82
C VAL A 166 9.80 26.31 -9.00
N PRO A 167 10.39 26.09 -7.81
CA PRO A 167 9.94 25.05 -6.91
C PRO A 167 8.60 25.43 -6.27
N VAL A 168 7.70 24.47 -6.16
CA VAL A 168 6.45 24.60 -5.41
C VAL A 168 6.40 23.50 -4.36
N ASN A 169 6.07 23.88 -3.12
CA ASN A 169 5.77 22.96 -2.04
C ASN A 169 4.35 23.22 -1.56
N PHE A 170 3.54 22.18 -1.45
CA PHE A 170 2.16 22.29 -1.02
C PHE A 170 1.83 21.23 0.03
N ASP A 171 1.19 21.65 1.11
CA ASP A 171 0.80 20.77 2.21
C ASP A 171 -0.43 19.94 1.81
N LEU A 172 -0.24 18.63 1.71
CA LEU A 172 -1.28 17.65 1.44
C LEU A 172 -1.83 17.00 2.72
N THR A 173 -1.30 17.35 3.90
CA THR A 173 -1.75 16.80 5.19
C THR A 173 -3.26 16.95 5.43
N PRO A 174 -3.93 18.05 5.00
CA PRO A 174 -5.39 18.16 5.11
C PRO A 174 -6.19 17.08 4.35
N PHE A 175 -5.58 16.42 3.36
CA PHE A 175 -6.23 15.39 2.54
C PHE A 175 -5.99 13.95 3.05
N LYS A 176 -5.49 13.79 4.27
CA LYS A 176 -5.31 12.47 4.90
C LYS A 176 -6.53 11.57 4.78
N GLY A 177 -6.30 10.33 4.34
CA GLY A 177 -7.34 9.32 4.10
C GLY A 177 -8.15 9.52 2.82
N GLN A 178 -7.88 10.57 2.05
CA GLN A 178 -8.60 10.86 0.81
C GLN A 178 -7.81 10.38 -0.40
N THR A 179 -8.54 10.07 -1.46
CA THR A 179 -8.00 9.89 -2.80
C THR A 179 -8.25 11.17 -3.58
N ILE A 180 -7.19 11.79 -4.07
CA ILE A 180 -7.21 13.12 -4.71
C ILE A 180 -6.52 13.06 -6.08
N GLN A 181 -6.85 14.00 -6.95
CA GLN A 181 -6.12 14.25 -8.19
C GLN A 181 -5.19 15.45 -7.98
N ILE A 182 -3.91 15.27 -8.31
CA ILE A 182 -2.97 16.38 -8.46
C ILE A 182 -3.03 16.80 -9.92
N TRP A 183 -3.59 17.98 -10.18
CA TRP A 183 -3.96 18.44 -11.51
C TRP A 183 -3.18 19.69 -11.90
N PHE A 184 -2.64 19.70 -13.11
CA PHE A 184 -1.85 20.78 -13.69
C PHE A 184 -2.42 21.18 -15.04
N ASN A 185 -2.36 22.48 -15.37
CA ASN A 185 -2.93 23.03 -16.59
C ASN A 185 -2.24 24.30 -17.07
N ALA A 186 -2.29 24.49 -18.38
CA ALA A 186 -2.16 25.81 -19.00
C ALA A 186 -3.41 26.06 -19.84
N HIS A 187 -3.99 27.24 -19.69
CA HIS A 187 -5.16 27.70 -20.44
C HIS A 187 -4.78 28.87 -21.32
N GLY A 188 -5.22 28.81 -22.58
CA GLY A 188 -5.18 29.92 -23.53
C GLY A 188 -6.58 30.32 -23.98
N ASP A 189 -6.77 31.59 -24.35
CA ASP A 189 -8.05 32.09 -24.87
C ASP A 189 -8.13 32.10 -26.42
N GLY A 190 -7.00 31.87 -27.10
CA GLY A 190 -6.92 31.63 -28.54
C GLY A 190 -6.46 32.84 -29.37
N TRP A 191 -5.74 33.80 -28.78
CA TRP A 191 -5.47 35.12 -29.40
C TRP A 191 -4.01 35.38 -29.83
N PHE A 192 -3.31 34.33 -30.26
CA PHE A 192 -1.94 34.34 -30.84
C PHE A 192 -0.80 34.67 -29.89
N ASP A 193 -1.10 34.99 -28.63
CA ASP A 193 -0.22 34.93 -27.48
C ASP A 193 0.16 33.48 -27.17
N ARG A 194 1.23 33.28 -26.42
CA ARG A 194 1.62 31.94 -25.98
C ARG A 194 1.47 31.89 -24.49
N THR A 195 0.67 30.96 -24.03
CA THR A 195 0.64 30.55 -22.63
C THR A 195 0.96 29.07 -22.50
N TYR A 196 1.99 28.77 -21.72
CA TYR A 196 2.42 27.41 -21.44
C TYR A 196 3.17 27.31 -20.12
N MET A 197 3.42 26.08 -19.69
CA MET A 197 4.41 25.79 -18.67
C MET A 197 5.12 24.47 -18.95
N TYR A 198 6.40 24.42 -18.61
CA TYR A 198 7.07 23.14 -18.40
C TYR A 198 6.83 22.70 -16.96
N LEU A 199 6.71 21.39 -16.75
CA LEU A 199 6.50 20.76 -15.46
C LEU A 199 7.46 19.58 -15.35
N ASP A 200 8.12 19.45 -14.21
CA ASP A 200 9.10 18.40 -13.97
C ASP A 200 9.23 18.08 -12.47
N ASP A 201 9.84 16.94 -12.19
CA ASP A 201 10.10 16.42 -10.84
C ASP A 201 8.87 16.55 -9.94
N VAL A 202 7.74 15.91 -10.28
CA VAL A 202 6.57 15.86 -9.40
C VAL A 202 6.73 14.70 -8.42
N TRP A 203 6.77 14.98 -7.12
CA TRP A 203 6.79 13.92 -6.11
C TRP A 203 5.97 14.29 -4.87
N VAL A 204 5.56 13.25 -4.14
CA VAL A 204 4.91 13.38 -2.84
C VAL A 204 5.75 12.65 -1.80
N SER A 205 6.06 13.34 -0.71
CA SER A 205 6.72 12.75 0.45
C SER A 205 5.74 12.65 1.63
N PHE A 206 5.91 11.60 2.42
CA PHE A 206 5.15 11.37 3.64
C PHE A 206 6.10 11.23 4.82
N SER A 207 5.72 11.78 5.97
CA SER A 207 6.31 11.38 7.24
C SER A 207 5.38 10.41 7.96
N LEU A 208 5.95 9.35 8.52
CA LEU A 208 5.23 8.41 9.37
C LEU A 208 5.36 8.81 10.85
N PRO A 209 4.52 8.25 11.73
CA PRO A 209 4.64 8.38 13.18
C PRO A 209 6.01 7.97 13.71
#